data_AF-A0A1A2MYU3-F1
#
_entry.id   AF-A0A1A2MYU3-F1
#
_cell.length_a   1.000
_cell.length_b   1.000
_cell.length_c   1.000
_cell.angle_alpha   90.00
_cell.angle_beta   90.00
_cell.angle_gamma   90.00
#
_symmetry.space_group_name_H-M   'P 1'
#
loop_
_entity.id
_entity.type
_entity.pdbx_description
1 polymer ?
#
loop_
_entity_poly.entity_id
_entity_poly.type
_entity_poly.pdbx_seq_one_letter_code
_entity_poly.pdbx_strand_id
1 'polypeptide(L)'
;MAGHYPDFPILPGVLLIECVRQAASSARGAELRLCSIGRARFVRPLLPGDELELSLLLTPQAIGRVGVVARGVRADGQTAAEVHLTLEPAGV
;
A
#
# COMPACT_ATOMS: atom_id res chain seq x y z
N MET A 1 2.07 16.94 -2.66
CA MET A 1 3.15 16.55 -1.73
C MET A 1 4.11 17.70 -1.61
N ALA A 2 3.96 18.53 -0.58
CA ALA A 2 4.95 19.54 -0.22
C ALA A 2 5.56 19.08 1.11
N GLY A 3 6.85 18.69 1.13
CA GLY A 3 7.57 18.46 2.39
C GLY A 3 8.33 17.14 2.58
N HIS A 4 8.23 16.16 1.69
CA HIS A 4 9.04 14.92 1.76
C HIS A 4 9.83 14.75 0.46
N TYR A 5 10.94 15.41 0.18
CA TYR A 5 11.84 16.25 0.96
C TYR A 5 11.80 17.68 0.40
N PRO A 6 12.38 18.69 1.08
CA PRO A 6 12.62 19.99 0.45
C PRO A 6 13.37 19.81 -0.87
N ASP A 7 12.91 20.50 -1.92
CA ASP A 7 13.47 20.48 -3.29
C ASP A 7 13.48 19.12 -4.03
N PHE A 8 13.11 18.03 -3.35
CA PHE A 8 12.97 16.70 -3.95
C PHE A 8 11.73 15.98 -3.37
N PRO A 9 10.52 16.41 -3.74
CA PRO A 9 9.29 15.80 -3.27
C PRO A 9 9.09 14.41 -3.88
N ILE A 10 8.91 13.41 -3.03
CA ILE A 10 8.59 12.02 -3.37
C ILE A 10 7.51 11.50 -2.40
N LEU A 11 6.64 10.60 -2.85
CA LEU A 11 5.69 9.94 -1.97
C LEU A 11 6.44 9.11 -0.91
N PRO A 12 6.20 9.32 0.39
CA PRO A 12 6.70 8.42 1.42
C PRO A 12 6.16 7.00 1.24
N GLY A 13 7.02 5.99 1.32
CA GLY A 13 6.60 4.58 1.18
C GLY A 13 5.53 4.14 2.20
N VAL A 14 5.52 4.75 3.39
CA VAL A 14 4.50 4.51 4.42
C VAL A 14 3.10 4.94 3.98
N LEU A 15 2.99 5.98 3.15
CA LEU A 15 1.69 6.40 2.60
C LEU A 15 1.19 5.41 1.54
N LEU A 16 2.10 4.77 0.79
CA LEU A 16 1.71 3.70 -0.14
C LEU A 16 1.19 2.48 0.63
N ILE A 17 1.83 2.11 1.75
CA ILE A 17 1.34 1.04 2.64
C ILE A 17 -0.05 1.41 3.19
N GLU A 18 -0.25 2.66 3.58
CA GLU A 18 -1.55 3.17 4.05
C GLU A 18 -2.62 3.11 2.95
N CYS A 19 -2.31 3.50 1.71
CA CYS A 19 -3.23 3.34 0.58
C CYS A 19 -3.64 1.87 0.37
N VAL A 20 -2.69 0.93 0.50
CA VAL A 20 -2.99 -0.51 0.40
C VAL A 20 -3.90 -0.96 1.55
N ARG A 21 -3.66 -0.51 2.79
CA ARG A 21 -4.52 -0.79 3.94
C ARG A 21 -5.94 -0.24 3.74
N GLN A 22 -6.07 1.01 3.29
CA GLN A 22 -7.36 1.65 3.04
C GLN A 22 -8.12 0.95 1.91
N ALA A 23 -7.46 0.62 0.80
CA ALA A 23 -8.06 -0.11 -0.31
C ALA A 23 -8.53 -1.51 0.13
N ALA A 24 -7.72 -2.24 0.91
CA ALA A 24 -8.12 -3.53 1.46
C ALA A 24 -9.30 -3.41 2.43
N SER A 25 -9.32 -2.38 3.29
CA SER A 25 -10.42 -2.10 4.22
C SER A 25 -11.73 -1.81 3.45
N SER A 26 -11.65 -0.96 2.43
CA SER A 26 -12.78 -0.64 1.55
C SER A 26 -13.30 -1.89 0.84
N ALA A 27 -12.41 -2.73 0.29
CA ALA A 27 -12.79 -3.98 -0.39
C ALA A 27 -13.40 -5.01 0.56
N ARG A 28 -12.98 -5.02 1.84
CA ARG A 28 -13.53 -5.89 2.88
C ARG A 28 -14.82 -5.36 3.50
N GLY A 29 -15.13 -4.08 3.35
CA GLY A 29 -16.23 -3.41 4.04
C GLY A 29 -16.03 -3.34 5.56
N ALA A 30 -14.78 -3.34 6.02
CA ALA A 30 -14.42 -3.31 7.44
C ALA A 30 -13.10 -2.57 7.63
N GLU A 31 -12.95 -1.88 8.76
CA GLU A 31 -11.68 -1.24 9.09
C GLU A 31 -10.63 -2.28 9.45
N LEU A 32 -9.50 -2.25 8.73
CA LEU A 32 -8.37 -3.13 8.99
C LEU A 32 -7.18 -2.30 9.48
N ARG A 33 -6.47 -2.80 10.48
CA ARG A 33 -5.17 -2.24 10.91
C ARG A 33 -4.03 -3.10 10.40
N LEU A 34 -2.86 -2.47 10.25
CA LEU A 34 -1.63 -3.17 9.90
C LEU A 34 -1.20 -4.08 11.07
N CYS A 35 -1.09 -5.39 10.81
CA CYS A 35 -0.56 -6.35 11.78
C CYS A 35 0.95 -6.57 11.56
N SER A 36 1.36 -6.80 10.30
CA SER A 36 2.76 -6.97 9.96
C SER A 36 3.06 -6.58 8.51
N ILE A 37 4.32 -6.25 8.25
CA ILE A 37 4.88 -6.06 6.91
C ILE A 37 5.83 -7.23 6.65
N GLY A 38 5.45 -8.16 5.77
CA GLY A 38 6.32 -9.26 5.37
C GLY A 38 7.37 -8.82 4.35
N ARG A 39 6.97 -7.95 3.41
CA ARG A 39 7.84 -7.38 2.38
C ARG A 39 7.39 -5.98 2.02
N ALA A 40 8.33 -5.06 1.85
CA ALA A 40 8.07 -3.78 1.21
C ALA A 40 9.25 -3.43 0.31
N ARG A 41 8.99 -3.32 -1.00
CA ARG A 41 9.98 -2.98 -2.01
C ARG A 41 9.51 -1.74 -2.75
N PHE A 42 10.25 -0.65 -2.62
CA PHE A 42 10.03 0.60 -3.35
C PHE A 42 11.12 0.71 -4.42
N VAL A 43 10.76 0.37 -5.66
CA VAL A 43 11.70 0.24 -6.78
C VAL A 43 11.94 1.59 -7.45
N ARG A 44 10.91 2.42 -7.56
CA ARG A 44 10.98 3.75 -8.19
C ARG A 44 10.23 4.76 -7.33
N PRO A 45 10.76 5.98 -7.15
CA PRO A 45 10.04 7.02 -6.44
C PRO A 45 8.79 7.42 -7.22
N LEU A 46 7.75 7.82 -6.49
CA LEU A 46 6.58 8.49 -7.06
C LEU A 46 6.75 9.98 -6.85
N LEU A 47 6.80 10.71 -7.95
CA LEU A 47 6.97 12.17 -7.96
C LEU A 47 5.60 12.86 -7.98
N PRO A 48 5.51 14.15 -7.63
CA PRO A 48 4.29 14.92 -7.83
C PRO A 48 3.80 14.83 -9.27
N GLY A 49 2.52 14.49 -9.45
CA GLY A 49 1.91 14.31 -10.77
C GLY A 49 2.00 12.89 -11.33
N ASP A 50 2.78 11.99 -10.72
CA ASP A 50 2.74 10.59 -11.10
C ASP A 50 1.37 9.97 -10.76
N GLU A 51 0.84 9.20 -11.71
CA GLU A 51 -0.30 8.32 -11.47
C GLU A 51 0.21 6.91 -11.13
N LEU A 52 -0.43 6.29 -10.12
CA LEU A 52 -0.12 4.95 -9.65
C LEU A 52 -1.37 4.10 -9.67
N GLU A 53 -1.33 2.98 -10.40
CA GLU A 53 -2.32 1.91 -10.27
C GLU A 53 -1.86 0.91 -9.21
N LEU A 54 -2.71 0.63 -8.21
CA LEU A 54 -2.48 -0.38 -7.19
C LEU A 54 -3.37 -1.60 -7.45
N SER A 55 -2.77 -2.71 -7.86
CA SER A 55 -3.46 -3.99 -7.94
C SER A 55 -3.26 -4.77 -6.64
N LEU A 56 -4.34 -5.18 -5.98
CA LEU A 56 -4.31 -5.89 -4.69
C LEU A 56 -4.88 -7.30 -4.84
N LEU A 57 -4.18 -8.29 -4.28
CA LEU A 57 -4.70 -9.63 -4.03
C LEU A 57 -4.91 -9.81 -2.52
N LEU A 58 -6.16 -9.97 -2.11
CA LEU A 58 -6.54 -10.21 -0.72
C LEU A 58 -6.75 -11.72 -0.51
N THR A 59 -6.09 -12.28 0.49
CA THR A 59 -6.20 -13.70 0.86
C THR A 59 -6.67 -13.80 2.32
N PRO A 60 -7.83 -14.41 2.60
CA PRO A 60 -8.26 -14.68 3.97
C PRO A 60 -7.24 -15.52 4.74
N GLN A 61 -7.05 -15.20 6.01
CA GLN A 61 -6.18 -15.93 6.94
C GLN A 61 -6.93 -16.24 8.24
N ALA A 62 -6.27 -16.95 9.16
CA ALA A 62 -6.86 -17.30 10.45
C ALA A 62 -7.24 -16.04 11.28
N ILE A 63 -8.27 -16.17 12.11
CA ILE A 63 -8.68 -15.14 13.08
C ILE A 63 -9.06 -13.82 12.39
N GLY A 64 -9.70 -13.90 11.23
CA GLY A 64 -10.17 -12.71 10.48
C GLY A 64 -9.07 -11.86 9.86
N ARG A 65 -7.80 -12.30 9.94
CA ARG A 65 -6.69 -11.64 9.27
C ARG A 65 -6.79 -11.76 7.75
N VAL A 66 -6.15 -10.83 7.06
CA VAL A 66 -6.10 -10.78 5.60
C VAL A 66 -4.66 -10.58 5.17
N GLY A 67 -4.12 -11.54 4.41
CA GLY A 67 -2.88 -11.34 3.67
C GLY A 67 -3.16 -10.47 2.45
N VAL A 68 -2.30 -9.49 2.19
CA VAL A 68 -2.42 -8.59 1.04
C VAL A 68 -1.11 -8.58 0.28
N VAL A 69 -1.15 -8.96 -1.00
CA VAL A 69 -0.05 -8.70 -1.94
C VAL A 69 -0.50 -7.57 -2.84
N ALA A 70 0.22 -6.45 -2.83
CA ALA A 70 -0.08 -5.29 -3.67
C ALA A 70 1.09 -4.95 -4.58
N ARG A 71 0.78 -4.64 -5.84
CA ARG A 71 1.75 -4.17 -6.83
C ARG A 71 1.32 -2.79 -7.33
N GLY A 72 2.25 -1.84 -7.26
CA GLY A 72 2.08 -0.48 -7.74
C GLY A 72 2.79 -0.28 -9.08
N VAL A 73 2.06 0.15 -10.10
CA VAL A 73 2.55 0.41 -11.46
C VAL A 73 2.26 1.87 -11.82
N ARG A 74 3.28 2.57 -12.32
CA ARG A 74 3.16 3.94 -12.81
C ARG A 74 2.49 3.96 -14.19
N ALA A 75 1.99 5.12 -14.61
CA ALA A 75 1.41 5.31 -15.95
C ALA A 75 2.36 4.92 -17.11
N ASP A 76 3.68 4.98 -16.89
CA ASP A 76 4.71 4.53 -17.86
C ASP A 76 4.90 3.00 -17.92
N GLY A 77 4.06 2.23 -17.21
CA GLY A 77 4.10 0.77 -17.14
C GLY A 77 5.19 0.22 -16.21
N GLN A 78 5.99 1.08 -15.57
CA GLN A 78 7.08 0.64 -14.70
C GLN A 78 6.59 0.33 -13.29
N THR A 79 7.11 -0.75 -12.71
CA THR A 79 6.84 -1.07 -11.30
C THR A 79 7.48 -0.04 -10.38
N ALA A 80 6.66 0.59 -9.55
CA ALA A 80 7.10 1.51 -8.50
C ALA A 80 7.23 0.80 -7.15
N ALA A 81 6.30 -0.08 -6.81
CA ALA A 81 6.32 -0.77 -5.52
C ALA A 81 5.73 -2.18 -5.56
N GLU A 82 6.17 -3.01 -4.62
CA GLU A 82 5.52 -4.28 -4.25
C GLU A 82 5.52 -4.38 -2.73
N VAL A 83 4.34 -4.62 -2.13
CA VAL A 83 4.18 -4.73 -0.67
C VAL A 83 3.36 -5.96 -0.30
N HIS A 84 3.80 -6.67 0.72
CA HIS A 84 3.14 -7.85 1.28
C HIS A 84 2.83 -7.54 2.73
N LEU A 85 1.54 -7.44 3.05
CA LEU A 85 1.04 -7.05 4.36
C LEU A 85 0.21 -8.18 4.95
N THR A 86 0.21 -8.28 6.27
CA THR A 86 -0.88 -8.91 6.99
C THR A 86 -1.68 -7.81 7.68
N LEU A 87 -2.97 -7.78 7.41
CA LEU A 87 -3.93 -6.87 8.02
C LEU A 87 -4.83 -7.66 8.97
N GLU A 88 -5.33 -7.01 10.00
CA GLU A 88 -6.30 -7.60 10.94
C GLU A 88 -7.43 -6.61 11.23
N PRO A 89 -8.62 -7.08 11.65
CA PRO A 89 -9.70 -6.18 12.01
C PRO A 89 -9.24 -5.16 13.06
N ALA A 90 -9.54 -3.88 12.83
CA ALA A 90 -9.45 -2.91 13.89
C ALA A 90 -10.51 -3.29 14.94
N GLY A 91 -10.09 -3.57 16.18
CA GLY A 91 -11.01 -3.92 17.26
C GLY A 91 -12.05 -2.82 17.47
N VAL A 92 -13.27 -3.22 17.84
CA VAL A 92 -14.30 -2.33 18.40
C VAL A 92 -13.86 -1.85 19.78
#